data_AF-A0A8H9GPN3-F1
#
_entry.id   AF-A0A8H9GPN3-F1
#
_cell.length_a   1.000
_cell.length_b   1.000
_cell.length_c   1.000
_cell.angle_alpha   90.00
_cell.angle_beta   90.00
_cell.angle_gamma   90.00
#
_symmetry.space_group_name_H-M   'P 1'
#
loop_
_entity.id
_entity.type
_entity.pdbx_description
1 polymer ?
#
loop_
_entity_poly.entity_id
_entity_poly.type
_entity_poly.pdbx_seq_one_letter_code
_entity_poly.pdbx_strand_id
1 'polypeptide(L)' 'MKSKTLRDLFLDQLRDLDSAGTQLTRTLSDMARAATSPAVRRGFEDHLSQTRRCVTPP' A
#
# COMPACT_ATOMS: atom_id res chain seq x y z
N MET A 1 0.67 -12.35 29.71
CA MET A 1 0.01 -11.76 28.52
C MET A 1 -0.65 -10.46 28.95
N LYS A 2 -0.27 -9.31 28.38
CA LYS A 2 -1.05 -8.08 28.54
C LYS A 2 -2.32 -8.24 27.69
N SER A 3 -3.49 -8.08 28.30
CA SER A 3 -4.75 -7.95 27.57
C SER A 3 -4.69 -6.68 26.72
N LYS A 4 -4.76 -6.83 25.39
CA LYS A 4 -4.92 -5.68 24.48
C LYS A 4 -6.34 -5.16 24.61
N THR A 5 -6.49 -3.85 24.71
CA THR A 5 -7.80 -3.21 24.63
C THR A 5 -8.28 -3.20 23.18
N LEU A 6 -9.58 -3.01 22.95
CA LEU A 6 -10.12 -2.78 21.59
C LEU A 6 -9.44 -1.60 20.89
N ARG A 7 -9.02 -0.58 21.66
CA ARG A 7 -8.27 0.56 21.15
C ARG A 7 -6.88 0.16 20.65
N ASP A 8 -6.18 -0.69 21.38
CA ASP A 8 -4.86 -1.17 20.97
C ASP A 8 -4.94 -2.01 19.70
N LEU A 9 -5.95 -2.89 19.61
CA LEU A 9 -6.23 -3.66 18.40
C LEU A 9 -6.55 -2.76 17.21
N PHE A 10 -7.36 -1.72 17.41
CA PHE A 10 -7.67 -0.75 16.36
C PHE A 10 -6.41 -0.02 15.85
N LEU A 11 -5.54 0.43 16.76
CA LEU A 11 -4.28 1.09 16.40
C LEU A 11 -3.30 0.16 15.68
N ASP A 12 -3.22 -1.11 16.10
CA ASP A 12 -2.39 -2.11 15.42
C ASP A 12 -2.91 -2.35 14.00
N GLN A 13 -4.23 -2.49 13.81
CA GLN A 13 -4.81 -2.66 12.47
C GLN A 13 -4.56 -1.46 11.56
N LEU A 14 -4.62 -0.23 12.08
CA LEU A 14 -4.26 0.96 11.30
C LEU A 14 -2.78 0.93 10.85
N ARG A 15 -1.87 0.52 11.74
CA ARG A 15 -0.45 0.36 11.40
C ARG A 15 -0.21 -0.76 10.38
N ASP A 16 -0.96 -1.85 10.49
CA ASP A 16 -0.87 -2.96 9.54
C ASP A 16 -1.33 -2.53 8.14
N LEU A 17 -2.41 -1.76 8.05
CA LEU A 17 -2.89 -1.18 6.79
C LEU A 17 -1.87 -0.22 6.17
N ASP A 18 -1.25 0.63 6.98
CA ASP A 18 -0.20 1.56 6.54
C ASP A 18 1.05 0.82 6.00
N SER A 19 1.49 -0.21 6.73
CA SER A 19 2.61 -1.07 6.32
C SER A 19 2.29 -1.82 5.02
N ALA A 20 1.07 -2.37 4.90
CA ALA A 20 0.61 -3.04 3.69
C ALA A 20 0.57 -2.07 2.49
N GLY A 21 0.09 -0.85 2.69
CA GLY A 21 0.11 0.21 1.67
C GLY A 21 1.53 0.52 1.20
N THR A 22 2.48 0.68 2.13
CA THR A 22 3.90 0.91 1.81
C THR A 22 4.49 -0.24 1.00
N GLN A 23 4.22 -1.49 1.37
CA GLN A 23 4.68 -2.66 0.61
C GLN A 23 4.07 -2.69 -0.80
N LEU A 24 2.77 -2.41 -0.91
CA LEU A 24 2.06 -2.39 -2.18
C LEU A 24 2.65 -1.34 -3.15
N THR A 25 3.08 -0.18 -2.66
CA THR A 25 3.76 0.82 -3.53
C THR A 25 5.05 0.29 -4.15
N ARG A 26 5.82 -0.55 -3.43
CA ARG A 26 7.05 -1.16 -3.98
C ARG A 26 6.70 -2.19 -5.04
N THR A 27 5.79 -3.10 -4.72
CA THR A 27 5.35 -4.15 -5.64
C THR A 27 4.73 -3.58 -6.91
N LEU A 28 3.90 -2.54 -6.82
CA LEU A 28 3.33 -1.87 -8.00
C LEU A 28 4.41 -1.24 -8.88
N SER A 29 5.46 -0.67 -8.29
CA SER A 29 6.60 -0.14 -9.03
C SER A 29 7.39 -1.25 -9.76
N ASP A 30 7.59 -2.40 -9.11
CA ASP A 30 8.23 -3.57 -9.73
C ASP A 30 7.38 -4.14 -10.88
N MET A 31 6.06 -4.27 -10.68
CA MET A 31 5.14 -4.76 -11.71
C MET A 31 5.05 -3.82 -12.92
N ALA A 32 5.08 -2.50 -12.70
CA ALA A 32 5.15 -1.52 -13.78
C ALA A 32 6.44 -1.67 -14.61
N ARG A 33 7.59 -1.92 -13.96
CA ARG A 33 8.88 -2.16 -14.64
C ARG A 33 8.89 -3.47 -15.44
N ALA A 34 8.27 -4.52 -14.90
CA ALA A 34 8.22 -5.83 -15.54
C ALA A 34 7.17 -5.93 -16.67
N ALA A 35 6.20 -5.02 -16.71
CA ALA A 35 5.14 -5.04 -17.71
C ALA A 35 5.67 -4.76 -19.12
N THR A 36 5.45 -5.70 -20.04
CA THR A 36 5.81 -5.59 -21.46
C THR A 36 4.75 -4.84 -22.27
N SER A 37 3.49 -4.87 -21.82
CA SER A 37 2.38 -4.15 -22.45
C SER A 37 2.30 -2.70 -21.94
N PRO A 38 2.28 -1.68 -22.83
CA PRO A 38 2.14 -0.28 -22.44
C PRO A 38 0.87 0.01 -21.63
N ALA A 39 -0.25 -0.67 -21.95
CA ALA A 39 -1.52 -0.49 -21.24
C ALA A 39 -1.46 -1.03 -19.81
N VAL A 40 -0.80 -2.18 -19.61
CA VAL A 40 -0.65 -2.82 -18.30
C VAL A 40 0.30 -2.01 -17.42
N ARG A 41 1.42 -1.54 -17.98
CA ARG A 41 2.36 -0.64 -17.29
C ARG A 41 1.63 0.61 -16.79
N ARG A 42 0.85 1.24 -17.66
CA ARG A 42 0.08 2.44 -17.30
C ARG A 42 -0.92 2.18 -16.17
N GLY A 43 -1.60 1.04 -16.19
CA GLY A 43 -2.48 0.63 -15.10
C GLY A 43 -1.75 0.51 -13.74
N PHE A 44 -0.54 -0.08 -13.74
CA PHE A 44 0.27 -0.17 -12.52
C PHE A 44 0.79 1.20 -12.05
N GLU A 45 1.17 2.10 -12.97
CA GLU A 45 1.60 3.47 -12.65
C GLU A 45 0.46 4.31 -12.07
N ASP A 46 -0.73 4.22 -12.66
CA ASP A 46 -1.91 4.93 -12.18
C ASP A 46 -2.33 4.41 -10.79
N HIS A 47 -2.32 3.09 -10.59
CA HIS A 47 -2.62 2.51 -9.28
C HIS A 47 -1.54 2.83 -8.23
N LEU A 48 -0.26 2.85 -8.62
CA LEU A 48 0.84 3.29 -7.75
C LEU A 48 0.63 4.73 -7.26
N SER A 49 0.17 5.63 -8.14
CA SER A 49 -0.16 7.01 -7.78
C SER A 49 -1.30 7.09 -6.76
N GLN A 50 -2.34 6.27 -6.92
CA GLN A 50 -3.45 6.17 -5.98
C GLN A 50 -2.99 5.63 -4.61
N THR A 51 -2.21 4.55 -4.60
CA THR A 51 -1.71 3.93 -3.37
C THR A 51 -0.77 4.88 -2.61
N ARG A 52 0.07 5.64 -3.30
CA ARG A 52 0.92 6.67 -2.66
C ARG A 52 0.09 7.73 -1.94
N ARG A 53 -0.98 8.24 -2.56
CA ARG A 53 -1.90 9.20 -1.90
C ARG A 53 -2.63 8.61 -0.69
N CYS A 54 -2.83 7.29 -0.66
CA CYS A 54 -3.46 6.61 0.46
C CYS A 54 -2.53 6.46 1.68
N VAL A 55 -1.22 6.33 1.44
CA VAL A 55 -0.19 6.11 2.48
C VAL A 55 0.40 7.42 2.98
N THR A 56 0.62 8.40 2.09
CA THR A 56 1.05 9.75 2.47
C THR A 56 -0.12 10.74 2.35
N PRO A 57 -0.69 11.21 3.47
CA PRO A 57 -1.58 12.36 3.42
C PRO A 57 -0.80 13.64 3.04
N PRO A 58 -1.46 14.65 2.44
CA PRO A 58 -0.85 15.94 2.13
C PRO A 58 -0.42 16.73 3.37
#